data_AF-A0A1H6FGI7-F1
#
_entry.id   AF-A0A1H6FGI7-F1
#
_cell.length_a   1.000
_cell.length_b   1.000
_cell.length_c   1.000
_cell.angle_alpha   90.00
_cell.angle_beta   90.00
_cell.angle_gamma   90.00
#
_symmetry.space_group_name_H-M   'P 1'
#
loop_
_entity.id
_entity.type
_entity.pdbx_description
1 polymer ?
#
loop_
_entity_poly.entity_id
_entity_poly.type
_entity_poly.pdbx_seq_one_letter_code
_entity_poly.pdbx_strand_id
1 'polypeptide(L)'
;MEIAIIIFLIIIMSVIAVQWQKARMKNKFYEKKYAKIINIDNYVKQAVKARAKVANEILQLKNSYKDKKKLFDKLAFEVAVYDEEVKLAELGFYKPHYDFDCSEDFKEKIATVKSKQKQMLTHKKAVYCNKEWTVDGNKSKGKAMVNKGIRLAARAFNNECDAAIANTRWNKC
;
A
#
# COMPACT_ATOMS: atom_id res chain seq x y z
N MET A 1 93.86 -5.09 27.81
CA MET A 1 92.78 -4.07 27.80
C MET A 1 91.61 -4.47 26.92
N GLU A 2 91.85 -5.08 25.75
CA GLU A 2 90.80 -5.47 24.79
C GLU A 2 89.79 -6.50 25.34
N ILE A 3 90.25 -7.55 26.03
CA ILE A 3 89.36 -8.58 26.61
C ILE A 3 88.38 -7.98 27.64
N ALA A 4 88.84 -7.01 28.45
CA ALA A 4 88.00 -6.35 29.45
C ALA A 4 86.90 -5.48 28.82
N ILE A 5 87.20 -4.81 27.70
CA ILE A 5 86.23 -4.03 26.93
C ILE A 5 85.16 -4.94 26.32
N ILE A 6 85.56 -6.09 25.77
CA ILE A 6 84.63 -7.06 25.19
C ILE A 6 83.69 -7.63 26.26
N ILE A 7 84.20 -7.99 27.44
CA ILE A 7 83.37 -8.48 28.56
C ILE A 7 82.37 -7.41 29.00
N PHE A 8 82.81 -6.15 29.10
CA PHE A 8 81.94 -5.03 29.47
C PHE A 8 80.82 -4.80 28.45
N LEU A 9 81.12 -4.87 27.15
CA LEU A 9 80.12 -4.77 26.08
C LEU A 9 79.10 -5.93 26.12
N ILE A 10 79.55 -7.16 26.40
CA ILE A 10 78.65 -8.32 26.57
C ILE A 10 77.70 -8.11 27.75
N ILE A 11 78.20 -7.58 28.87
CA ILE A 11 77.38 -7.27 30.05
C ILE A 11 76.34 -6.20 29.68
N ILE A 12 76.73 -5.12 29.01
CA ILE A 12 75.79 -4.08 28.55
C ILE A 12 74.72 -4.66 27.63
N MET A 13 75.12 -5.46 26.65
CA MET A 13 74.18 -6.12 25.73
C MET A 13 73.19 -7.04 26.46
N SER A 14 73.66 -7.76 27.48
CA SER A 14 72.81 -8.61 28.32
C SER A 14 71.79 -7.79 29.12
N VAL A 15 72.20 -6.64 29.66
CA VAL A 15 71.32 -5.72 30.42
C VAL A 15 70.27 -5.11 29.50
N ILE A 16 70.67 -4.65 28.31
CA ILE A 16 69.75 -4.11 27.29
C ILE A 16 68.74 -5.20 26.86
N ALA A 17 69.19 -6.43 26.63
CA ALA A 17 68.32 -7.55 26.26
C ALA A 17 67.28 -7.85 27.35
N VAL A 18 67.67 -7.86 28.63
CA VAL A 18 66.75 -8.07 29.76
C VAL A 18 65.75 -6.92 29.90
N GLN A 19 66.18 -5.68 29.72
CA GLN A 19 65.27 -4.52 29.73
C GLN A 19 64.27 -4.58 28.57
N TRP A 20 64.72 -4.98 27.38
CA TRP A 20 63.87 -5.23 26.21
C TRP A 20 62.84 -6.33 26.47
N GLN A 21 63.24 -7.45 27.08
CA GLN A 21 62.31 -8.52 27.45
C GLN A 21 61.26 -8.04 28.46
N LYS A 22 61.66 -7.29 29.49
CA LYS A 22 60.74 -6.71 30.47
C LYS A 22 59.78 -5.71 29.83
N ALA A 23 60.26 -4.86 28.92
CA ALA A 23 59.43 -3.92 28.17
C ALA A 23 58.42 -4.66 27.28
N ARG A 24 58.85 -5.71 26.57
CA ARG A 24 57.98 -6.55 25.73
C ARG A 24 56.88 -7.23 26.55
N MET A 25 57.20 -7.74 27.74
CA MET A 25 56.23 -8.35 28.65
C MET A 25 55.19 -7.33 29.16
N LYS A 26 55.64 -6.14 29.57
CA LYS A 26 54.74 -5.04 29.96
C LYS A 26 53.86 -4.59 28.81
N ASN A 27 54.39 -4.49 27.59
CA ASN A 27 53.62 -4.08 26.43
C ASN A 27 52.52 -5.11 26.10
N LYS A 28 52.84 -6.41 26.12
CA LYS A 28 51.83 -7.48 25.99
C LYS A 28 50.78 -7.43 27.09
N PHE A 29 51.17 -7.10 28.32
CA PHE A 29 50.24 -6.94 29.44
C PHE A 29 49.30 -5.76 29.22
N TYR A 30 49.81 -4.61 28.78
CA TYR A 30 48.99 -3.44 28.46
C TYR A 30 48.08 -3.68 27.26
N GLU A 31 48.55 -4.34 26.21
CA GLU A 31 47.70 -4.76 25.08
C GLU A 31 46.53 -5.62 25.55
N LYS A 32 46.76 -6.59 26.44
CA LYS A 32 45.68 -7.42 27.00
C LYS A 32 44.75 -6.63 27.92
N LYS A 33 45.31 -5.84 28.84
CA LYS A 33 44.54 -5.06 29.83
C LYS A 33 43.66 -4.00 29.16
N TYR A 34 44.17 -3.37 28.10
CA TYR A 34 43.49 -2.31 27.35
C TYR A 34 42.91 -2.78 26.00
N ALA A 35 42.89 -4.09 25.72
CA ALA A 35 42.39 -4.68 24.46
C ALA A 35 40.98 -4.19 24.08
N LYS A 36 40.11 -4.00 25.07
CA LYS A 36 38.74 -3.50 24.86
C LYS A 36 38.71 -2.06 24.36
N ILE A 37 39.63 -1.22 24.83
CA ILE A 37 39.74 0.20 24.45
C ILE A 37 40.50 0.33 23.14
N ILE A 38 41.56 -0.46 22.93
CA ILE A 38 42.34 -0.47 21.68
C ILE A 38 41.46 -0.84 20.47
N ASN A 39 40.43 -1.67 20.66
CA ASN A 39 39.52 -2.07 19.60
C ASN A 39 38.26 -1.17 19.48
N ILE A 40 38.11 -0.13 20.31
CA ILE A 40 36.90 0.70 20.33
C ILE A 40 36.62 1.35 18.97
N ASP A 41 37.67 1.79 18.26
CA ASP A 41 37.54 2.43 16.94
C ASP A 41 36.97 1.47 15.89
N ASN A 42 37.35 0.19 15.96
CA ASN A 42 36.79 -0.84 15.09
C ASN A 42 35.30 -1.08 15.39
N TYR A 43 34.91 -1.12 16.66
CA TYR A 43 33.50 -1.24 17.05
C TYR A 43 32.68 -0.02 16.63
N VAL A 44 33.20 1.19 16.83
CA VAL A 44 32.54 2.43 16.39
C VAL A 44 32.39 2.43 14.87
N LYS A 45 33.44 2.05 14.12
CA LYS A 45 33.39 1.96 12.65
C LYS A 45 32.36 0.94 12.17
N GLN A 46 32.25 -0.22 12.83
CA GLN A 46 31.22 -1.22 12.51
C GLN A 46 29.82 -0.70 12.84
N ALA A 47 29.63 -0.06 14.01
CA ALA A 47 28.35 0.51 14.43
C ALA A 47 27.87 1.62 13.47
N VAL A 48 28.78 2.48 13.00
CA VAL A 48 28.48 3.53 12.01
C VAL A 48 28.06 2.91 10.67
N LYS A 49 28.78 1.89 10.19
CA LYS A 49 28.40 1.15 8.97
C LYS A 49 27.02 0.49 9.11
N ALA A 50 26.75 -0.15 10.24
CA ALA A 50 25.47 -0.78 10.52
C ALA A 50 24.34 0.27 10.55
N ARG A 51 24.54 1.41 11.22
CA ARG A 51 23.60 2.53 11.22
C ARG A 51 23.33 3.07 9.82
N ALA A 52 24.37 3.27 9.01
CA ALA A 52 24.22 3.74 7.64
C ALA A 52 23.41 2.76 6.78
N LYS A 53 23.65 1.45 6.94
CA LYS A 53 22.89 0.40 6.25
C LYS A 53 21.41 0.44 6.63
N VAL A 54 21.11 0.45 7.92
CA VAL A 54 19.73 0.51 8.43
C VAL A 54 19.04 1.80 7.99
N ALA A 55 19.73 2.94 8.01
CA ALA A 55 19.19 4.20 7.53
C ALA A 55 18.81 4.15 6.05
N ASN A 56 19.63 3.51 5.22
CA ASN A 56 19.34 3.32 3.80
C ASN A 56 18.15 2.36 3.58
N GLU A 57 18.08 1.26 4.32
CA GLU A 57 16.95 0.32 4.28
C GLU A 57 15.63 1.00 4.68
N ILE A 58 15.66 1.84 5.73
CA ILE A 58 14.50 2.65 6.15
C ILE A 58 14.08 3.60 5.04
N LEU A 59 15.02 4.27 4.37
CA LEU A 59 14.73 5.20 3.29
C LEU A 59 14.09 4.47 2.09
N GLN A 60 14.67 3.33 1.69
CA GLN A 60 14.12 2.48 0.63
C GLN A 60 12.71 1.99 0.97
N LEU A 61 12.50 1.53 2.20
CA LEU A 61 11.19 1.07 2.66
C LEU A 61 10.16 2.20 2.65
N LYS A 62 10.52 3.40 3.11
CA LYS A 62 9.64 4.57 3.08
C LYS A 62 9.22 4.94 1.66
N ASN A 63 10.16 4.94 0.72
CA ASN A 63 9.85 5.22 -0.69
C ASN A 63 8.94 4.14 -1.28
N SER A 64 9.27 2.86 -1.08
CA SER A 64 8.44 1.75 -1.54
C SER A 64 7.03 1.79 -0.96
N TYR A 65 6.90 2.11 0.34
CA TYR A 65 5.60 2.26 0.99
C TYR A 65 4.80 3.41 0.38
N LYS A 66 5.43 4.58 0.17
CA LYS A 66 4.78 5.75 -0.45
C LYS A 66 4.19 5.41 -1.82
N ASP A 67 4.95 4.72 -2.66
CA ASP A 67 4.51 4.38 -4.02
C ASP A 67 3.41 3.31 -4.00
N LYS A 68 3.56 2.27 -3.17
CA LYS A 68 2.53 1.24 -2.98
C LYS A 68 1.24 1.81 -2.40
N LYS A 69 1.32 2.77 -1.47
CA LYS A 69 0.14 3.42 -0.89
C LYS A 69 -0.62 4.22 -1.94
N LYS A 70 0.07 4.98 -2.80
CA LYS A 70 -0.58 5.67 -3.92
C LYS A 70 -1.31 4.70 -4.86
N LEU A 71 -0.66 3.59 -5.20
CA LEU A 71 -1.27 2.56 -6.04
C LEU A 71 -2.50 1.94 -5.36
N PHE A 72 -2.40 1.63 -4.08
CA PHE A 72 -3.51 1.12 -3.29
C PHE A 72 -4.69 2.10 -3.27
N ASP A 73 -4.44 3.38 -3.04
CA ASP A 73 -5.50 4.39 -2.99
C ASP A 73 -6.20 4.54 -4.36
N LYS A 74 -5.44 4.46 -5.45
CA LYS A 74 -5.99 4.43 -6.82
C LYS A 74 -6.87 3.20 -7.05
N LEU A 75 -6.36 2.00 -6.72
CA LEU A 75 -7.10 0.75 -6.87
C LEU A 75 -8.36 0.72 -6.00
N ALA A 76 -8.28 1.20 -4.76
CA ALA A 76 -9.41 1.29 -3.86
C ALA A 76 -10.51 2.22 -4.42
N PHE A 77 -10.11 3.35 -5.00
CA PHE A 77 -11.03 4.24 -5.70
C PHE A 77 -11.68 3.56 -6.92
N GLU A 78 -10.88 2.91 -7.77
CA GLU A 78 -11.40 2.19 -8.94
C GLU A 78 -12.39 1.09 -8.53
N VAL A 79 -12.06 0.29 -7.52
CA VAL A 79 -12.97 -0.75 -6.99
C VAL A 79 -14.27 -0.15 -6.48
N ALA A 80 -14.22 0.99 -5.79
CA ALA A 80 -15.44 1.65 -5.31
C ALA A 80 -16.34 2.13 -6.46
N VAL A 81 -15.74 2.64 -7.55
CA VAL A 81 -16.48 3.02 -8.76
C VAL A 81 -17.09 1.79 -9.44
N TYR A 82 -16.32 0.71 -9.59
CA TYR A 82 -16.82 -0.53 -10.19
C TYR A 82 -17.94 -1.17 -9.35
N ASP A 83 -17.85 -1.15 -8.02
CA ASP A 83 -18.92 -1.66 -7.14
C ASP A 83 -20.23 -0.86 -7.30
N GLU A 84 -20.15 0.46 -7.52
CA GLU A 84 -21.32 1.27 -7.89
C GLU A 84 -21.88 0.86 -9.25
N GLU A 85 -21.03 0.74 -10.28
CA GLU A 85 -21.46 0.35 -11.63
C GLU A 85 -22.10 -1.05 -11.67
N VAL A 86 -21.53 -2.01 -10.93
CA VAL A 86 -22.09 -3.36 -10.80
C VAL A 86 -23.47 -3.33 -10.16
N LYS A 87 -23.67 -2.55 -9.08
CA LYS A 87 -24.99 -2.41 -8.45
C LYS A 87 -26.02 -1.78 -9.38
N LEU A 88 -25.61 -0.82 -10.21
CA LEU A 88 -26.51 -0.22 -11.20
C LEU A 88 -26.86 -1.22 -12.30
N ALA A 89 -25.88 -1.99 -12.80
CA ALA A 89 -26.11 -3.06 -13.77
C ALA A 89 -27.01 -4.18 -13.19
N GLU A 90 -26.91 -4.47 -11.89
CA GLU A 90 -27.83 -5.39 -11.21
C GLU A 90 -29.29 -4.93 -11.31
N LEU A 91 -29.53 -3.62 -11.32
CA LEU A 91 -30.84 -3.01 -11.48
C LEU A 91 -31.25 -2.85 -12.95
N GLY A 92 -30.44 -3.30 -13.92
CA GLY A 92 -30.69 -3.06 -15.34
C GLY A 92 -30.41 -1.62 -15.78
N PHE A 93 -29.65 -0.85 -14.99
CA PHE A 93 -29.30 0.53 -15.30
C PHE A 93 -27.95 0.59 -16.01
N TYR A 94 -27.96 0.49 -17.34
CA TYR A 94 -26.75 0.50 -18.17
C TYR A 94 -26.38 1.92 -18.65
N LYS A 95 -25.10 2.08 -19.02
CA LYS A 95 -24.63 3.29 -19.71
C LYS A 95 -25.32 3.39 -21.08
N PRO A 96 -25.86 4.56 -21.47
CA PRO A 96 -26.47 4.76 -22.78
C PRO A 96 -25.47 4.46 -23.90
N HIS A 97 -25.92 3.76 -24.93
CA HIS A 97 -25.22 3.64 -26.19
C HIS A 97 -25.88 4.57 -27.21
N TYR A 98 -25.08 5.28 -28.00
CA TYR A 98 -25.57 6.22 -29.01
C TYR A 98 -24.98 5.84 -30.36
N ASP A 99 -25.82 5.87 -31.41
CA ASP A 99 -25.35 5.73 -32.78
C ASP A 99 -24.53 6.95 -33.20
N PHE A 100 -23.65 6.77 -34.19
CA PHE A 100 -22.74 7.81 -34.66
C PHE A 100 -23.46 9.07 -35.17
N ASP A 101 -24.66 8.90 -35.72
CA ASP A 101 -25.45 10.00 -36.32
C ASP A 101 -26.31 10.76 -35.32
N CYS A 102 -26.28 10.38 -34.03
CA CYS A 102 -27.13 10.97 -33.00
C CYS A 102 -26.65 12.39 -32.63
N SER A 103 -27.57 13.35 -32.57
CA SER A 103 -27.24 14.75 -32.23
C SER A 103 -26.68 14.90 -30.82
N GLU A 104 -25.75 15.85 -30.64
CA GLU A 104 -25.15 16.14 -29.32
C GLU A 104 -26.21 16.61 -28.31
N ASP A 105 -27.16 17.44 -28.74
CA ASP A 105 -28.28 17.89 -27.90
C ASP A 105 -29.10 16.72 -27.33
N PHE A 106 -29.30 15.66 -28.12
CA PHE A 106 -30.02 14.48 -27.68
C PHE A 106 -29.20 13.66 -26.67
N LYS A 107 -27.89 13.50 -26.92
CA LYS A 107 -26.97 12.84 -25.98
C LYS A 107 -26.94 13.57 -24.64
N GLU A 108 -26.89 14.90 -24.65
CA GLU A 108 -26.88 15.71 -23.41
C GLU A 108 -28.20 15.57 -22.63
N LYS A 109 -29.34 15.59 -23.32
CA LYS A 109 -30.66 15.40 -22.70
C LYS A 109 -30.78 14.02 -22.07
N ILE A 110 -30.37 12.95 -22.77
CA ILE A 110 -30.36 11.59 -22.22
C ILE A 110 -29.41 11.50 -21.02
N ALA A 111 -28.20 12.08 -21.11
CA ALA A 111 -27.25 12.10 -20.01
C ALA A 111 -27.83 12.79 -18.77
N THR A 112 -28.55 13.90 -18.96
CA THR A 112 -29.22 14.63 -17.87
C THR A 112 -30.31 13.79 -17.21
N VAL A 113 -31.17 13.12 -17.99
CA VAL A 113 -32.22 12.24 -17.46
C VAL A 113 -31.63 11.04 -16.73
N LYS A 114 -30.65 10.37 -17.31
CA LYS A 114 -29.96 9.22 -16.69
C LYS A 114 -29.22 9.63 -15.41
N SER A 115 -28.64 10.84 -15.35
CA SER A 115 -28.03 11.36 -14.13
C SER A 115 -29.06 11.51 -12.98
N LYS A 116 -30.24 12.07 -13.27
CA LYS A 116 -31.35 12.17 -12.29
C LYS A 116 -31.81 10.79 -11.82
N GLN A 117 -31.97 9.84 -12.74
CA GLN A 117 -32.34 8.46 -12.43
C GLN A 117 -31.28 7.78 -11.54
N LYS A 118 -29.99 7.93 -11.87
CA LYS A 118 -28.87 7.43 -11.06
C LYS A 118 -28.95 7.99 -9.64
N GLN A 119 -29.16 9.30 -9.47
CA GLN A 119 -29.31 9.90 -8.14
C GLN A 119 -30.48 9.29 -7.35
N MET A 120 -31.63 9.04 -7.99
CA MET A 120 -32.77 8.40 -7.32
C MET A 120 -32.45 6.97 -6.86
N LEU A 121 -31.70 6.20 -7.66
CA LEU A 121 -31.26 4.85 -7.32
C LEU A 121 -30.25 4.87 -6.16
N THR A 122 -29.25 5.75 -6.22
CA THR A 122 -28.22 5.91 -5.17
C THR A 122 -28.86 6.30 -3.83
N HIS A 123 -29.85 7.20 -3.84
CA HIS A 123 -30.59 7.60 -2.62
C HIS A 123 -31.70 6.63 -2.20
N LYS A 124 -31.87 5.49 -2.91
CA LYS A 124 -32.94 4.51 -2.66
C LYS A 124 -34.35 5.11 -2.67
N LYS A 125 -34.57 6.14 -3.48
CA LYS A 125 -35.87 6.80 -3.69
C LYS A 125 -36.56 6.39 -4.98
N ALA A 126 -35.88 5.63 -5.84
CA ALA A 126 -36.43 5.16 -7.11
C ALA A 126 -37.55 4.12 -6.96
N VAL A 127 -37.50 3.29 -5.91
CA VAL A 127 -38.51 2.25 -5.65
C VAL A 127 -38.97 2.37 -4.21
N TYR A 128 -40.28 2.55 -4.01
CA TYR A 128 -40.88 2.68 -2.69
C TYR A 128 -41.51 1.35 -2.24
N CYS A 129 -41.04 0.81 -1.12
CA CYS A 129 -41.66 -0.34 -0.46
C CYS A 129 -41.65 -0.13 1.06
N ASN A 130 -42.82 0.10 1.64
CA ASN A 130 -42.98 0.38 3.08
C ASN A 130 -43.19 -0.88 3.93
N LYS A 131 -43.09 -2.08 3.34
CA LYS A 131 -43.47 -3.32 4.02
C LYS A 131 -42.29 -3.89 4.81
N GLU A 132 -42.21 -3.55 6.08
CA GLU A 132 -41.39 -4.30 7.03
C GLU A 132 -42.08 -5.61 7.36
N TRP A 133 -41.38 -6.72 7.15
CA TRP A 133 -41.86 -8.05 7.49
C TRP A 133 -40.72 -8.93 7.98
N THR A 134 -41.05 -10.04 8.63
CA THR A 134 -40.07 -11.02 9.13
C THR A 134 -40.19 -12.33 8.37
N VAL A 135 -39.06 -12.98 8.15
CA VAL A 135 -39.00 -14.34 7.58
C VAL A 135 -38.51 -15.24 8.70
N ASP A 136 -39.31 -16.22 9.11
CA ASP A 136 -39.02 -17.10 10.25
C ASP A 136 -38.71 -16.31 11.54
N GLY A 137 -39.45 -15.21 11.78
CA GLY A 137 -39.19 -14.30 12.91
C GLY A 137 -37.95 -13.41 12.76
N ASN A 138 -37.17 -13.53 11.68
CA ASN A 138 -35.95 -12.76 11.46
C ASN A 138 -36.20 -11.52 10.58
N LYS A 139 -35.98 -10.33 11.15
CA LYS A 139 -36.08 -9.03 10.47
C LYS A 139 -35.03 -8.84 9.37
N SER A 140 -33.79 -9.28 9.60
CA SER A 140 -32.70 -9.17 8.63
C SER A 140 -32.97 -9.99 7.36
N LYS A 141 -33.53 -11.21 7.52
CA LYS A 141 -33.97 -12.03 6.38
C LYS A 141 -35.11 -11.36 5.62
N GLY A 142 -36.10 -10.79 6.31
CA GLY A 142 -37.18 -10.03 5.69
C GLY A 142 -36.66 -8.84 4.87
N LYS A 143 -35.75 -8.05 5.42
CA LYS A 143 -35.08 -6.95 4.72
C LYS A 143 -34.32 -7.42 3.48
N ALA A 144 -33.62 -8.56 3.56
CA ALA A 144 -32.91 -9.14 2.42
C ALA A 144 -33.86 -9.56 1.28
N MET A 145 -34.99 -10.18 1.61
CA MET A 145 -36.05 -10.52 0.65
C MET A 145 -36.65 -9.29 -0.02
N VAL A 146 -36.99 -8.24 0.75
CA VAL A 146 -37.51 -6.98 0.20
C VAL A 146 -36.51 -6.38 -0.79
N ASN A 147 -35.24 -6.30 -0.41
CA ASN A 147 -34.19 -5.78 -1.30
C ASN A 147 -34.06 -6.62 -2.58
N LYS A 148 -34.18 -7.95 -2.50
CA LYS A 148 -34.17 -8.83 -3.67
C LYS A 148 -35.36 -8.57 -4.59
N GLY A 149 -36.55 -8.41 -4.02
CA GLY A 149 -37.77 -8.07 -4.76
C GLY A 149 -37.63 -6.72 -5.48
N ILE A 150 -37.14 -5.70 -4.79
CA ILE A 150 -36.84 -4.38 -5.37
C ILE A 150 -35.89 -4.52 -6.56
N ARG A 151 -34.80 -5.28 -6.44
CA ARG A 151 -33.85 -5.48 -7.54
C ARG A 151 -34.49 -6.15 -8.75
N LEU A 152 -35.28 -7.20 -8.54
CA LEU A 152 -35.97 -7.91 -9.63
C LEU A 152 -36.98 -7.01 -10.33
N ALA A 153 -37.80 -6.29 -9.56
CA ALA A 153 -38.80 -5.38 -10.11
C ALA A 153 -38.17 -4.23 -10.89
N ALA A 154 -37.11 -3.60 -10.34
CA ALA A 154 -36.39 -2.52 -11.01
C ALA A 154 -35.74 -3.00 -12.32
N ARG A 155 -35.10 -4.18 -12.32
CA ARG A 155 -34.52 -4.76 -13.54
C ARG A 155 -35.58 -5.05 -14.59
N ALA A 156 -36.69 -5.69 -14.21
CA ALA A 156 -37.77 -5.98 -15.14
C ALA A 156 -38.33 -4.69 -15.74
N PHE A 157 -38.62 -3.69 -14.91
CA PHE A 157 -39.09 -2.37 -15.35
C PHE A 157 -38.10 -1.70 -16.33
N ASN A 158 -36.80 -1.68 -15.99
CA ASN A 158 -35.80 -1.07 -16.86
C ASN A 158 -35.66 -1.81 -18.20
N ASN A 159 -35.71 -3.15 -18.20
CA ASN A 159 -35.68 -3.93 -19.43
C ASN A 159 -36.88 -3.62 -20.35
N GLU A 160 -38.08 -3.49 -19.78
CA GLU A 160 -39.28 -3.09 -20.54
C GLU A 160 -39.16 -1.67 -21.09
N CYS A 161 -38.60 -0.73 -20.31
CA CYS A 161 -38.31 0.62 -20.79
C CYS A 161 -37.29 0.63 -21.93
N ASP A 162 -36.20 -0.13 -21.82
CA ASP A 162 -35.18 -0.22 -22.85
C ASP A 162 -35.75 -0.84 -24.14
N ALA A 163 -36.60 -1.86 -24.02
CA ALA A 163 -37.33 -2.44 -25.15
C ALA A 163 -38.28 -1.43 -25.81
N ALA A 164 -39.01 -0.63 -25.01
CA ALA A 164 -39.87 0.43 -25.52
C ALA A 164 -39.07 1.51 -26.26
N ILE A 165 -37.94 1.95 -25.69
CA ILE A 165 -37.04 2.93 -26.33
C ILE A 165 -36.49 2.39 -27.65
N ALA A 166 -36.00 1.14 -27.67
CA ALA A 166 -35.45 0.53 -28.88
C ALA A 166 -36.48 0.39 -30.02
N ASN A 167 -37.76 0.18 -29.68
CA ASN A 167 -38.84 0.06 -30.65
C ASN A 167 -39.36 1.41 -31.17
N THR A 168 -38.98 2.53 -30.56
CA THR A 168 -39.35 3.86 -31.05
C THR A 168 -38.40 4.33 -32.15
N ARG A 169 -38.95 4.66 -33.33
CA ARG A 169 -38.18 5.24 -34.44
C ARG A 169 -38.08 6.75 -34.31
N TRP A 170 -36.84 7.24 -34.15
CA TRP A 170 -36.53 8.67 -34.11
C TRP A 170 -35.69 9.04 -35.33
N ASN A 171 -36.11 10.04 -36.11
CA ASN A 171 -35.39 10.46 -37.31
C ASN A 171 -34.16 11.28 -36.87
N LYS A 172 -32.98 10.64 -36.87
CA LYS A 172 -31.64 11.14 -36.44
C LYS A 172 -31.31 11.10 -34.93
N CYS A 173 -32.07 10.36 -34.13
CA CYS A 173 -32.43 10.81 -32.78
C CYS A 173 -33.25 12.11 -32.87
#